data_AF-A0A024TH42-F1
#
_entry.id   AF-A0A024TH42-F1
#
_cell.length_a   1.000
_cell.length_b   1.000
_cell.length_c   1.000
_cell.angle_alpha   90.00
_cell.angle_beta   90.00
_cell.angle_gamma   90.00
#
_symmetry.space_group_name_H-M   'P 1'
#
loop_
_entity.id
_entity.type
_entity.pdbx_description
1 polymer ?
#
loop_
_entity_poly.entity_id
_entity_poly.type
_entity_poly.pdbx_seq_one_letter_code
_entity_poly.pdbx_strand_id
1 'polypeptide(L)'
;MSRASSRKAAASPGGVSSFIMARSQQDRFHLATVDHHDYNIHLWQVGLSIGNRELLVDAELKLEAGAHYGLVGRNGTGKSTLLQALGDGLFEGISSHIHVMYVHQLFHVDLENPELSVVNVLLSGDKQRVSRQHMIELLEAGLETQTLHQTLKQLEYEAVEAARAKMERVAIKRSGLRGLTARNKLLALEKDVAVAKAAWDQASSNPPPDTDDEILAANNWLESLYEQEDMSNEPRAREILVDIGLPVEQHDRPFHELSGGWKMRVFLAQIEFLQPNLLLLDEPTNHLDLPRIQWVQNFIQTRSATTVNSSTLLRT
;
A
#
# COMPACT_ATOMS: atom_id res chain seq x y z
N MET A 1 18.30 25.18 56.85
CA MET A 1 17.28 25.72 55.93
C MET A 1 17.98 26.71 55.03
N SER A 2 18.22 26.48 53.75
CA SER A 2 17.23 26.47 52.67
C SER A 2 17.87 25.84 51.42
N ARG A 3 17.17 24.86 50.82
CA ARG A 3 17.50 24.23 49.54
C ARG A 3 17.04 25.14 48.40
N ALA A 4 17.94 25.53 47.49
CA ALA A 4 17.57 26.10 46.20
C ALA A 4 17.79 25.06 45.10
N SER A 5 16.69 24.73 44.44
CA SER A 5 16.47 23.66 43.47
C SER A 5 17.07 24.01 42.11
N SER A 6 17.95 23.16 41.58
CA SER A 6 18.36 23.16 40.17
C SER A 6 17.28 22.44 39.35
N ARG A 7 16.46 23.20 38.63
CA ARG A 7 15.56 22.64 37.61
C ARG A 7 16.39 22.17 36.40
N LYS A 8 16.59 20.86 36.32
CA LYS A 8 16.96 20.16 35.07
C LYS A 8 15.88 20.45 34.01
N ALA A 9 16.31 20.96 32.86
CA ALA A 9 15.50 21.01 31.66
C ALA A 9 15.12 19.58 31.26
N ALA A 10 13.83 19.28 31.30
CA ALA A 10 13.28 18.02 30.82
C ALA A 10 13.39 18.02 29.29
N ALA A 11 14.07 17.00 28.76
CA ALA A 11 14.06 16.68 27.35
C ALA A 11 12.61 16.46 26.88
N SER A 12 12.24 17.10 25.78
CA SER A 12 10.97 16.92 25.08
C SER A 12 10.81 15.44 24.71
N PRO A 13 9.71 14.77 25.07
CA PRO A 13 9.47 13.42 24.58
C PRO A 13 9.17 13.49 23.07
N GLY A 14 9.77 12.56 22.34
CA GLY A 14 9.79 12.51 20.87
C GLY A 14 8.43 12.58 20.19
N GLY A 15 8.47 12.98 18.91
CA GLY A 15 7.31 13.07 18.04
C GLY A 15 6.50 11.78 18.05
N VAL A 16 5.25 11.89 18.48
CA VAL A 16 4.26 10.82 18.37
C VAL A 16 4.03 10.59 16.88
N SER A 17 4.44 9.43 16.36
CA SER A 17 3.99 9.01 15.04
C SER A 17 2.46 8.96 15.07
N SER A 18 1.81 9.74 14.21
CA SER A 18 0.36 9.85 14.14
C SER A 18 -0.23 8.58 13.54
N PHE A 19 -0.36 7.53 14.35
CA PHE A 19 -0.91 6.23 13.94
C PHE A 19 -2.42 6.32 13.71
N ILE A 20 -2.90 5.78 12.58
CA ILE A 20 -4.33 5.69 12.23
C ILE A 20 -4.89 4.37 12.77
N MET A 21 -5.92 4.43 13.60
CA MET A 21 -6.68 3.25 14.04
C MET A 21 -8.05 3.26 13.40
N ALA A 22 -8.46 2.11 12.86
CA ALA A 22 -9.78 1.91 12.26
C ALA A 22 -10.43 0.65 12.84
N ARG A 23 -11.74 0.70 13.10
CA ARG A 23 -12.55 -0.42 13.58
C ARG A 23 -13.87 -0.48 12.82
N SER A 24 -14.40 -1.67 12.62
CA SER A 24 -15.73 -1.93 12.05
C SER A 24 -16.24 -3.26 12.57
N GLN A 25 -17.55 -3.39 12.72
CA GLN A 25 -18.20 -4.63 13.11
C GLN A 25 -18.46 -5.48 11.86
N GLN A 26 -18.06 -6.76 11.92
CA GLN A 26 -18.53 -7.77 10.99
C GLN A 26 -19.84 -8.36 11.51
N ASP A 27 -20.87 -8.43 10.66
CA ASP A 27 -22.09 -9.15 11.02
C ASP A 27 -21.76 -10.64 11.25
N ARG A 28 -22.30 -11.22 12.34
CA ARG A 28 -22.13 -12.65 12.67
C ARG A 28 -22.82 -13.57 11.65
N PHE A 29 -23.71 -13.03 10.81
CA PHE A 29 -24.47 -13.78 9.81
C PHE A 29 -23.86 -13.74 8.40
N HIS A 30 -22.81 -12.96 8.15
CA HIS A 30 -21.95 -13.19 7.00
C HIS A 30 -21.02 -14.37 7.31
N LEU A 31 -21.59 -15.58 7.31
CA LEU A 31 -20.92 -16.69 6.64
C LEU A 31 -20.48 -16.13 5.30
N ALA A 32 -19.22 -16.29 4.94
CA ALA A 32 -18.79 -16.11 3.58
C ALA A 32 -19.63 -17.07 2.72
N THR A 33 -20.81 -16.65 2.30
CA THR A 33 -21.40 -17.15 1.07
C THR A 33 -20.32 -16.83 0.06
N VAL A 34 -19.76 -17.89 -0.49
CA VAL A 34 -18.69 -17.84 -1.48
C VAL A 34 -19.32 -17.34 -2.78
N ASP A 35 -19.86 -16.11 -2.76
CA ASP A 35 -20.19 -15.36 -3.94
C ASP A 35 -18.95 -14.54 -4.27
N HIS A 36 -18.11 -15.12 -5.12
CA HIS A 36 -16.86 -14.53 -5.61
C HIS A 36 -17.04 -13.21 -6.40
N HIS A 37 -18.25 -12.63 -6.42
CA HIS A 37 -18.62 -11.48 -7.24
C HIS A 37 -19.29 -10.34 -6.45
N ASP A 38 -19.43 -10.45 -5.12
CA ASP A 38 -19.97 -9.35 -4.34
C ASP A 38 -18.86 -8.33 -4.02
N TYR A 39 -18.83 -7.24 -4.81
CA TYR A 39 -17.94 -6.09 -4.60
C TYR A 39 -18.56 -5.01 -3.71
N ASN A 40 -19.73 -5.26 -3.10
CA ASN A 40 -20.34 -4.33 -2.15
C ASN A 40 -19.55 -4.31 -0.83
N ILE A 41 -19.47 -3.13 -0.21
CA ILE A 41 -18.86 -2.94 1.10
C ILE A 41 -19.90 -2.36 2.03
N HIS A 42 -20.25 -3.11 3.07
CA HIS A 42 -21.11 -2.64 4.14
C HIS A 42 -20.45 -2.84 5.49
N LEU A 43 -20.02 -1.75 6.10
CA LEU A 43 -19.34 -1.74 7.38
C LEU A 43 -20.18 -1.02 8.43
N TRP A 44 -20.42 -1.70 9.54
CA TRP A 44 -21.20 -1.19 10.66
C TRP A 44 -20.27 -0.73 11.77
N GLN A 45 -20.73 0.21 12.59
CA GLN A 45 -19.97 0.72 13.76
C GLN A 45 -18.53 1.13 13.41
N VAL A 46 -18.38 1.81 12.28
CA VAL A 46 -17.13 2.37 11.76
C VAL A 46 -16.61 3.39 12.76
N GLY A 47 -15.47 3.06 13.36
CA GLY A 47 -14.69 3.97 14.20
C GLY A 47 -13.36 4.28 13.54
N LEU A 48 -12.93 5.54 13.60
CA LEU A 48 -11.66 6.00 13.05
C LEU A 48 -11.03 6.99 14.01
N SER A 49 -9.75 6.80 14.33
CA SER A 49 -8.97 7.74 15.15
C SER A 49 -7.56 7.93 14.59
N ILE A 50 -6.97 9.09 14.89
CA ILE A 50 -5.57 9.41 14.60
C ILE A 50 -4.89 9.84 15.90
N GLY A 51 -3.90 9.06 16.36
CA GLY A 51 -3.38 9.19 17.72
C GLY A 51 -4.51 9.12 18.76
N ASN A 52 -4.63 10.16 19.59
CA ASN A 52 -5.66 10.24 20.63
C ASN A 52 -6.96 10.94 20.17
N ARG A 53 -7.07 11.32 18.89
CA ARG A 53 -8.24 12.04 18.36
C ARG A 53 -9.17 11.10 17.61
N GLU A 54 -10.39 10.95 18.10
CA GLU A 54 -11.46 10.28 17.36
C GLU A 54 -11.99 11.17 16.23
N LEU A 55 -12.13 10.59 15.04
CA LEU A 55 -12.61 11.24 13.81
C LEU A 55 -14.00 10.72 13.43
N LEU A 56 -14.24 9.42 13.59
CA LEU A 56 -15.54 8.77 13.39
C LEU A 56 -15.86 7.89 14.60
N VAL A 57 -17.11 7.94 15.06
CA VAL A 57 -17.62 7.14 16.16
C VAL A 57 -18.91 6.48 15.70
N ASP A 58 -18.90 5.15 15.68
CA ASP A 58 -20.03 4.28 15.36
C ASP A 58 -20.80 4.67 14.08
N ALA A 59 -20.05 5.10 13.06
CA ALA A 59 -20.60 5.45 11.75
C ALA A 59 -20.98 4.19 10.95
N GLU A 60 -21.72 4.39 9.86
CA GLU A 60 -22.03 3.33 8.90
C GLU A 60 -21.39 3.70 7.55
N LEU A 61 -20.63 2.78 6.96
CA LEU A 61 -20.06 2.94 5.62
C LEU A 61 -20.69 1.93 4.69
N LYS A 62 -21.37 2.42 3.65
CA LYS A 62 -22.02 1.60 2.64
C LYS A 62 -21.59 2.04 1.25
N LEU A 63 -20.94 1.14 0.51
CA LEU A 63 -20.49 1.34 -0.86
C LEU A 63 -21.04 0.20 -1.72
N GLU A 64 -21.81 0.56 -2.73
CA GLU A 64 -22.36 -0.38 -3.71
C GLU A 64 -21.38 -0.52 -4.89
N ALA A 65 -21.33 -1.71 -5.47
CA ALA A 65 -20.50 -2.03 -6.62
C ALA A 65 -20.84 -1.11 -7.81
N GLY A 66 -19.82 -0.48 -8.39
CA GLY A 66 -19.94 0.43 -9.54
C GLY A 66 -20.52 1.81 -9.25
N ALA A 67 -20.82 2.15 -8.00
CA ALA A 67 -21.27 3.49 -7.63
C ALA A 67 -20.10 4.47 -7.45
N HIS A 68 -20.36 5.76 -7.71
CA HIS A 68 -19.39 6.85 -7.52
C HIS A 68 -19.85 7.76 -6.39
N TYR A 69 -19.03 7.85 -5.34
CA TYR A 69 -19.31 8.57 -4.10
C TYR A 69 -18.44 9.81 -3.97
N GLY A 70 -19.03 10.90 -3.46
CA GLY A 70 -18.32 12.10 -3.01
C GLY A 70 -18.31 12.19 -1.50
N LEU A 71 -17.12 12.13 -0.89
CA LEU A 71 -16.88 12.35 0.53
C LEU A 71 -16.64 13.84 0.78
N VAL A 72 -17.68 14.52 1.27
CA VAL A 72 -17.69 15.97 1.44
C VAL A 72 -17.59 16.34 2.92
N GLY A 73 -16.73 17.31 3.25
CA GLY A 73 -16.58 17.77 4.62
C GLY A 73 -15.57 18.91 4.77
N ARG A 74 -15.57 19.54 5.94
CA ARG A 74 -14.62 20.62 6.26
C ARG A 74 -13.17 20.11 6.27
N ASN A 75 -12.21 21.03 6.19
CA ASN A 75 -10.80 20.70 6.41
C ASN A 75 -10.57 20.14 7.82
N GLY A 76 -9.74 19.10 7.92
CA GLY A 76 -9.38 18.49 9.19
C GLY A 76 -10.47 17.62 9.84
N THR A 77 -11.51 17.22 9.10
CA THR A 77 -12.55 16.28 9.59
C THR A 77 -12.18 14.80 9.45
N GLY A 78 -11.03 14.48 8.83
CA GLY A 78 -10.57 13.10 8.69
C GLY A 78 -10.91 12.42 7.36
N LYS A 79 -11.26 13.16 6.30
CA LYS A 79 -11.55 12.60 4.96
C LYS A 79 -10.39 11.79 4.41
N SER A 80 -9.22 12.41 4.33
CA SER A 80 -7.98 11.76 3.86
C SER A 80 -7.61 10.58 4.76
N THR A 81 -7.78 10.73 6.07
CA THR A 81 -7.55 9.64 7.04
C THR A 81 -8.49 8.45 6.79
N LEU A 82 -9.76 8.69 6.44
CA LEU A 82 -10.70 7.62 6.09
C LEU A 82 -10.31 6.91 4.79
N LEU A 83 -9.97 7.67 3.74
CA LEU A 83 -9.54 7.10 2.47
C LEU A 83 -8.23 6.31 2.62
N GLN A 84 -7.27 6.86 3.34
CA GLN A 84 -6.03 6.16 3.67
C GLN A 84 -6.30 4.88 4.46
N ALA A 85 -7.17 4.94 5.48
CA ALA A 85 -7.55 3.76 6.25
C ALA A 85 -8.23 2.68 5.40
N LEU A 86 -9.03 3.05 4.40
CA LEU A 86 -9.60 2.09 3.44
C LEU A 86 -8.51 1.52 2.51
N GLY A 87 -7.63 2.36 1.97
CA GLY A 87 -6.53 1.96 1.08
C GLY A 87 -5.50 1.04 1.73
N ASP A 88 -5.20 1.27 3.00
CA ASP A 88 -4.27 0.46 3.81
C ASP A 88 -4.95 -0.83 4.35
N GLY A 89 -6.22 -1.07 4.02
CA GLY A 89 -6.98 -2.22 4.50
C GLY A 89 -7.13 -2.22 6.02
N LEU A 90 -7.39 -1.05 6.60
CA LEU A 90 -7.50 -0.91 8.05
C LEU A 90 -8.82 -1.43 8.63
N PHE A 91 -9.90 -1.40 7.86
CA PHE A 91 -11.22 -1.88 8.28
C PHE A 91 -11.38 -3.40 8.16
N GLU A 92 -12.11 -4.00 9.10
CA GLU A 92 -12.53 -5.41 9.03
C GLU A 92 -13.86 -5.53 8.27
N GLY A 93 -14.06 -6.60 7.50
CA GLY A 93 -15.32 -6.83 6.76
C GLY A 93 -15.23 -6.54 5.27
N ILE A 94 -14.14 -5.94 4.81
CA ILE A 94 -13.84 -5.85 3.37
C ILE A 94 -13.31 -7.20 2.90
N SER A 95 -13.92 -7.77 1.85
CA SER A 95 -13.49 -9.03 1.24
C SER A 95 -12.07 -8.91 0.67
N SER A 96 -11.26 -9.97 0.81
CA SER A 96 -9.89 -10.02 0.28
C SER A 96 -9.81 -9.96 -1.24
N HIS A 97 -10.93 -10.18 -1.94
CA HIS A 97 -11.04 -10.10 -3.40
C HIS A 97 -11.35 -8.67 -3.89
N ILE A 98 -11.60 -7.72 -2.99
CA ILE A 98 -11.79 -6.30 -3.34
C ILE A 98 -10.42 -5.63 -3.37
N HIS A 99 -9.92 -5.38 -4.57
CA HIS A 99 -8.69 -4.63 -4.79
C HIS A 99 -8.95 -3.13 -4.63
N VAL A 100 -8.44 -2.57 -3.53
CA VAL A 100 -8.56 -1.14 -3.22
C VAL A 100 -7.30 -0.42 -3.71
N MET A 101 -7.47 0.61 -4.53
CA MET A 101 -6.41 1.51 -4.93
C MET A 101 -6.63 2.87 -4.29
N TYR A 102 -5.69 3.30 -3.44
CA TYR A 102 -5.71 4.63 -2.83
C TYR A 102 -4.72 5.57 -3.50
N VAL A 103 -5.23 6.75 -3.86
CA VAL A 103 -4.51 7.81 -4.53
C VAL A 103 -4.54 9.04 -3.61
N HIS A 104 -3.47 9.22 -2.82
CA HIS A 104 -3.35 10.33 -1.88
C HIS A 104 -3.14 11.70 -2.56
N GLN A 105 -2.74 11.67 -3.83
CA GLN A 105 -2.59 12.77 -4.79
C GLN A 105 -2.19 12.12 -6.12
N LEU A 106 -2.40 12.79 -7.25
CA LEU A 106 -2.15 12.23 -8.59
C LEU A 106 -0.70 11.82 -8.90
N PHE A 107 0.24 11.91 -7.94
CA PHE A 107 1.66 11.66 -8.16
C PHE A 107 2.35 11.18 -6.85
N HIS A 108 2.22 9.91 -6.49
CA HIS A 108 2.95 9.32 -5.33
C HIS A 108 4.34 8.79 -5.72
N VAL A 109 4.68 8.92 -7.00
CA VAL A 109 5.99 8.55 -7.55
C VAL A 109 6.92 9.74 -7.37
N ASP A 110 8.19 9.51 -7.07
CA ASP A 110 9.21 10.55 -7.15
C ASP A 110 9.32 11.02 -8.60
N LEU A 111 8.54 12.07 -8.93
CA LEU A 111 8.42 12.60 -10.27
C LEU A 111 9.69 13.30 -10.74
N GLU A 112 10.75 13.34 -9.91
CA GLU A 112 12.04 13.91 -10.24
C GLU A 112 13.12 12.84 -10.38
N ASN A 113 12.80 11.55 -10.14
CA ASN A 113 13.75 10.47 -10.33
C ASN A 113 14.13 10.33 -11.83
N PRO A 114 15.42 10.53 -12.19
CA PRO A 114 15.86 10.44 -13.57
C PRO A 114 15.91 9.01 -14.12
N GLU A 115 15.95 8.00 -13.25
CA GLU A 115 16.05 6.58 -13.64
C GLU A 115 14.68 5.92 -13.87
N LEU A 116 13.60 6.58 -13.45
CA LEU A 116 12.28 6.00 -13.51
C LEU A 116 11.61 6.26 -14.86
N SER A 117 11.55 5.23 -15.70
CA SER A 117 10.90 5.28 -17.01
C SER A 117 9.37 5.31 -16.92
N VAL A 118 8.71 5.76 -17.98
CA VAL A 118 7.23 5.82 -18.04
C VAL A 118 6.59 4.45 -17.87
N VAL A 119 7.12 3.42 -18.53
CA VAL A 119 6.63 2.04 -18.39
C VAL A 119 6.84 1.52 -16.96
N ASN A 120 7.94 1.87 -16.30
CA ASN A 120 8.19 1.47 -14.92
C ASN A 120 7.27 2.17 -13.92
N VAL A 121 6.86 3.42 -14.18
CA VAL A 121 5.80 4.08 -13.38
C VAL A 121 4.48 3.32 -13.46
N LEU A 122 4.13 2.82 -14.64
CA LEU A 122 2.92 2.04 -14.83
C LEU A 122 2.99 0.71 -14.05
N LEU A 123 4.13 0.02 -14.19
CA LEU A 123 4.39 -1.27 -13.54
C LEU A 123 4.56 -1.17 -12.02
N SER A 124 5.06 -0.04 -11.49
CA SER A 124 5.28 0.15 -10.05
C SER A 124 3.98 0.21 -9.24
N GLY A 125 2.84 0.35 -9.89
CA GLY A 125 1.53 0.30 -9.24
C GLY A 125 1.22 -1.09 -8.66
N ASP A 126 1.80 -2.15 -9.23
CA ASP A 126 1.62 -3.52 -8.75
C ASP A 126 2.64 -3.81 -7.64
N LYS A 127 2.20 -3.69 -6.39
CA LYS A 127 3.02 -3.97 -5.21
C LYS A 127 3.59 -5.40 -5.20
N GLN A 128 2.89 -6.37 -5.78
CA GLN A 128 3.39 -7.74 -5.84
C GLN A 128 4.56 -7.84 -6.80
N ARG A 129 4.48 -7.17 -7.95
CA ARG A 129 5.58 -7.05 -8.90
C ARG A 129 6.80 -6.39 -8.27
N VAL A 130 6.62 -5.28 -7.58
CA VAL A 130 7.72 -4.58 -6.89
C VAL A 130 8.41 -5.51 -5.88
N SER A 131 7.64 -6.29 -5.11
CA SER A 131 8.23 -7.28 -4.19
C SER A 131 8.98 -8.40 -4.92
N ARG A 132 8.47 -8.90 -6.06
CA ARG A 132 9.17 -9.92 -6.85
C ARG A 132 10.48 -9.41 -7.43
N GLN A 133 10.46 -8.22 -8.02
CA GLN A 133 11.65 -7.59 -8.59
C GLN A 133 12.76 -7.41 -7.54
N HIS A 134 12.40 -6.93 -6.34
CA HIS A 134 13.34 -6.83 -5.21
C HIS A 134 13.91 -8.19 -4.80
N MET A 135 13.10 -9.25 -4.80
CA MET A 135 13.59 -10.61 -4.50
C MET A 135 14.55 -11.13 -5.59
N ILE A 136 14.25 -10.89 -6.87
CA ILE A 136 15.12 -11.26 -8.00
C ILE A 136 16.48 -10.55 -7.85
N GLU A 137 16.47 -9.22 -7.70
CA GLU A 137 17.68 -8.41 -7.57
C GLU A 137 18.57 -8.88 -6.42
N LEU A 138 17.99 -9.17 -5.26
CA LEU A 138 18.73 -9.68 -4.11
C LEU A 138 19.32 -11.06 -4.36
N LEU A 139 18.54 -12.00 -4.93
CA LEU A 139 18.99 -13.36 -5.20
C LEU A 139 20.10 -13.40 -6.26
N GLU A 140 19.98 -12.61 -7.33
CA GLU A 140 21.02 -12.48 -8.36
C GLU A 140 22.31 -11.91 -7.78
N ALA A 141 22.22 -10.80 -7.05
CA ALA A 141 23.38 -10.21 -6.41
C ALA A 141 24.04 -11.20 -5.43
N GLY A 142 23.24 -11.96 -4.66
CA GLY A 142 23.74 -13.00 -3.76
C GLY A 142 24.49 -14.12 -4.47
N LEU A 143 23.98 -14.59 -5.61
CA LEU A 143 24.63 -15.61 -6.44
C LEU A 143 25.92 -15.10 -7.09
N GLU A 144 25.90 -13.87 -7.62
CA GLU A 144 27.07 -13.25 -8.27
C GLU A 144 28.21 -12.99 -7.28
N THR A 145 27.87 -12.54 -6.07
CA THR A 145 28.84 -12.15 -5.05
C THR A 145 29.20 -13.27 -4.08
N GLN A 146 28.60 -14.46 -4.22
CA GLN A 146 28.78 -15.61 -3.31
C GLN A 146 28.46 -15.25 -1.86
N THR A 147 27.37 -14.50 -1.67
CA THR A 147 26.82 -14.13 -0.35
C THR A 147 25.38 -14.62 -0.20
N LEU A 148 25.00 -15.69 -0.89
CA LEU A 148 23.62 -16.16 -0.98
C LEU A 148 23.04 -16.50 0.39
N HIS A 149 23.81 -17.11 1.29
CA HIS A 149 23.35 -17.40 2.64
C HIS A 149 22.91 -16.12 3.37
N GLN A 150 23.70 -15.04 3.26
CA GLN A 150 23.36 -13.75 3.84
C GLN A 150 22.09 -13.19 3.21
N THR A 151 21.98 -13.25 1.88
CA THR A 151 20.80 -12.81 1.12
C THR A 151 19.54 -13.56 1.55
N LEU A 152 19.60 -14.89 1.68
CA LEU A 152 18.46 -15.69 2.11
C LEU A 152 18.02 -15.33 3.54
N LYS A 153 18.97 -15.05 4.44
CA LYS A 153 18.66 -14.58 5.80
C LYS A 153 18.06 -13.18 5.82
N GLN A 154 18.48 -12.31 4.91
CA GLN A 154 17.85 -11.00 4.73
C GLN A 154 16.39 -11.16 4.28
N LEU A 155 16.13 -11.96 3.24
CA LEU A 155 14.78 -12.20 2.71
C LEU A 155 13.86 -12.85 3.77
N GLU A 156 14.38 -13.80 4.56
CA GLU A 156 13.67 -14.40 5.69
C GLU A 156 13.28 -13.35 6.74
N TYR A 157 14.21 -12.48 7.11
CA TYR A 157 13.94 -11.37 8.03
C TYR A 157 12.88 -10.41 7.48
N GLU A 158 13.01 -9.96 6.23
CA GLU A 158 12.05 -9.06 5.58
C GLU A 158 10.63 -9.67 5.53
N ALA A 159 10.51 -10.96 5.21
CA ALA A 159 9.23 -11.65 5.17
C ALA A 159 8.55 -11.73 6.55
N VAL A 160 9.32 -12.06 7.60
CA VAL A 160 8.80 -12.16 8.97
C VAL A 160 8.47 -10.79 9.54
N GLU A 161 9.26 -9.75 9.24
CA GLU A 161 8.95 -8.36 9.60
C GLU A 161 7.64 -7.92 8.95
N ALA A 162 7.47 -8.15 7.65
CA ALA A 162 6.25 -7.78 6.93
C ALA A 162 5.02 -8.50 7.51
N ALA A 163 5.17 -9.78 7.89
CA ALA A 163 4.12 -10.54 8.57
C ALA A 163 3.80 -9.97 9.96
N ARG A 164 4.82 -9.58 10.74
CA ARG A 164 4.68 -8.92 12.05
C ARG A 164 3.98 -7.58 11.91
N ALA A 165 4.39 -6.72 10.98
CA ALA A 165 3.75 -5.42 10.71
C ALA A 165 2.28 -5.58 10.31
N LYS A 166 1.96 -6.57 9.47
CA LYS A 166 0.57 -6.91 9.13
C LYS A 166 -0.20 -7.39 10.35
N MET A 167 0.38 -8.23 11.20
CA MET A 167 -0.26 -8.75 12.41
C MET A 167 -0.45 -7.67 13.47
N GLU A 168 0.48 -6.73 13.60
CA GLU A 168 0.40 -5.59 14.52
C GLU A 168 -0.83 -4.76 14.22
N ARG A 169 -1.07 -4.48 12.94
CA ARG A 169 -2.31 -3.83 12.48
C ARG A 169 -3.53 -4.64 12.92
N VAL A 170 -3.55 -5.97 12.74
CA VAL A 170 -4.68 -6.83 13.14
C VAL A 170 -4.89 -6.87 14.67
N ALA A 171 -3.80 -6.89 15.45
CA ALA A 171 -3.83 -6.97 16.91
C ALA A 171 -4.29 -5.66 17.55
N ILE A 172 -3.98 -4.52 16.94
CA ILE A 172 -4.50 -3.20 17.32
C ILE A 172 -6.01 -3.12 17.04
N LYS A 173 -6.47 -3.69 15.92
CA LYS A 173 -7.86 -3.59 15.42
C LYS A 173 -8.89 -4.44 16.20
N ARG A 174 -8.49 -5.49 16.93
CA ARG A 174 -9.41 -6.50 17.49
C ARG A 174 -9.58 -6.42 19.01
N SER A 175 -10.82 -6.52 19.49
CA SER A 175 -11.18 -6.61 20.91
C SER A 175 -11.63 -8.02 21.33
N GLY A 176 -11.75 -8.27 22.63
CA GLY A 176 -12.21 -9.55 23.18
C GLY A 176 -11.28 -10.74 22.87
N LEU A 177 -11.87 -11.94 22.76
CA LEU A 177 -11.11 -13.19 22.55
C LEU A 177 -10.32 -13.19 21.23
N ARG A 178 -10.88 -12.61 20.15
CA ARG A 178 -10.19 -12.48 18.86
C ARG A 178 -9.00 -11.52 18.96
N GLY A 179 -9.15 -10.43 19.70
CA GLY A 179 -8.03 -9.52 20.04
C GLY A 179 -6.92 -10.21 20.81
N LEU A 180 -7.28 -11.03 21.80
CA LEU A 180 -6.30 -11.81 22.56
C LEU A 180 -5.55 -12.82 21.68
N THR A 181 -6.25 -13.54 20.79
CA THR A 181 -5.58 -14.44 19.84
C THR A 181 -4.66 -13.71 18.87
N ALA A 182 -5.06 -12.53 18.38
CA ALA A 182 -4.25 -11.72 17.48
C ALA A 182 -2.99 -11.18 18.18
N ARG A 183 -3.10 -10.75 19.44
CA ARG A 183 -1.97 -10.31 20.27
C ARG A 183 -1.01 -11.45 20.59
N ASN A 184 -1.52 -12.65 20.87
CA ASN A 184 -0.67 -13.82 21.07
C ASN A 184 0.10 -14.19 19.79
N LYS A 185 -0.56 -14.11 18.62
CA LYS A 185 0.11 -14.29 17.32
C LYS A 185 1.14 -13.19 17.05
N LEU A 186 0.84 -11.94 17.39
CA LEU A 186 1.79 -10.84 17.28
C LEU A 186 3.02 -11.08 18.14
N LEU A 187 2.86 -11.46 19.41
CA LEU A 187 3.97 -11.77 20.32
C LEU A 187 4.84 -12.93 19.80
N ALA A 188 4.22 -13.95 19.20
CA ALA A 188 4.97 -15.03 18.54
C ALA A 188 5.79 -14.48 17.36
N LEU A 189 5.17 -13.69 16.48
CA LEU A 189 5.88 -13.05 15.36
C LEU A 189 6.97 -12.08 15.82
N GLU A 190 6.80 -11.34 16.90
CA GLU A 190 7.84 -10.46 17.46
C GLU A 190 9.06 -11.26 17.92
N LYS A 191 8.84 -12.43 18.51
CA LYS A 191 9.92 -13.36 18.83
C LYS A 191 10.58 -13.89 17.55
N ASP A 192 9.81 -14.26 16.55
CA ASP A 192 10.33 -14.77 15.28
C ASP A 192 11.13 -13.69 14.53
N VAL A 193 10.69 -12.43 14.52
CA VAL A 193 11.44 -11.28 13.99
C VAL A 193 12.79 -11.15 14.70
N ALA A 194 12.82 -11.25 16.03
CA ALA A 194 14.06 -11.14 16.79
C ALA A 194 15.04 -12.27 16.44
N VAL A 195 14.54 -13.51 16.24
CA VAL A 195 15.35 -14.66 15.82
C VAL A 195 15.88 -14.47 14.39
N ALA A 196 15.02 -14.11 13.44
CA ALA A 196 15.41 -13.89 12.05
C ALA A 196 16.41 -12.73 11.92
N LYS A 197 16.21 -11.65 12.68
CA LYS A 197 17.13 -10.51 12.71
C LYS A 197 18.51 -10.91 13.25
N ALA A 198 18.55 -11.65 14.36
CA ALA A 198 19.82 -12.13 14.91
C ALA A 198 20.56 -13.06 13.93
N ALA A 199 19.83 -13.92 13.21
CA ALA A 199 20.42 -14.78 12.19
C ALA A 199 20.98 -13.98 11.00
N TRP A 200 20.25 -12.96 10.53
CA TRP A 200 20.72 -12.06 9.47
C TRP A 200 21.93 -11.22 9.91
N ASP A 201 21.92 -10.69 11.13
CA ASP A 201 23.06 -9.94 11.68
C ASP A 201 24.31 -10.81 11.80
N GLN A 202 24.14 -12.08 12.22
CA GLN A 202 25.23 -13.05 12.28
C GLN A 202 25.77 -13.36 10.88
N ALA A 203 24.90 -13.65 9.91
CA ALA A 203 25.28 -13.90 8.52
C ALA A 203 25.93 -12.67 7.86
N SER A 204 25.53 -11.46 8.25
CA SER A 204 26.15 -10.22 7.73
C SER A 204 27.52 -9.95 8.36
N SER A 205 27.73 -10.33 9.62
CA SER A 205 29.00 -10.08 10.33
C SER A 205 30.06 -11.13 10.01
N ASN A 206 29.63 -12.38 9.85
CA ASN A 206 30.49 -13.51 9.53
C ASN A 206 29.74 -14.44 8.56
N PRO A 207 29.73 -14.11 7.26
CA PRO A 207 28.98 -14.86 6.27
C PRO A 207 29.53 -16.29 6.18
N PRO A 208 28.72 -17.31 6.51
CA PRO A 208 29.11 -18.67 6.21
C PRO A 208 29.17 -18.85 4.68
N PRO A 209 29.95 -19.82 4.19
CA PRO A 209 29.97 -20.13 2.77
C PRO A 209 28.60 -20.62 2.31
N ASP A 210 28.23 -20.24 1.09
CA ASP A 210 27.03 -20.74 0.44
C ASP A 210 27.09 -22.25 0.28
N THR A 211 25.97 -22.91 0.57
CA THR A 211 25.83 -24.36 0.38
C THR A 211 25.26 -24.67 -1.01
N ASP A 212 25.60 -25.85 -1.55
CA ASP A 212 25.03 -26.30 -2.83
C ASP A 212 23.49 -26.38 -2.79
N ASP A 213 22.91 -26.74 -1.63
CA ASP A 213 21.47 -26.78 -1.42
C ASP A 213 20.84 -25.38 -1.49
N GLU A 214 21.50 -24.36 -0.93
CA GLU A 214 21.03 -22.96 -1.00
C GLU A 214 21.10 -22.44 -2.43
N ILE A 215 22.19 -22.73 -3.15
CA ILE A 215 22.35 -22.33 -4.56
C ILE A 215 21.27 -22.98 -5.42
N LEU A 216 21.00 -24.27 -5.22
CA LEU A 216 19.92 -24.97 -5.94
C LEU A 216 18.54 -24.38 -5.60
N ALA A 217 18.26 -24.13 -4.32
CA ALA A 217 16.99 -23.55 -3.89
C ALA A 217 16.78 -22.14 -4.45
N ALA A 218 17.83 -21.31 -4.46
CA ALA A 218 17.79 -19.96 -4.99
C ALA A 218 17.56 -19.94 -6.51
N ASN A 219 18.22 -20.82 -7.27
CA ASN A 219 17.99 -20.93 -8.71
C ASN A 219 16.56 -21.38 -9.03
N ASN A 220 16.03 -22.38 -8.31
CA ASN A 220 14.63 -22.80 -8.48
C ASN A 220 13.65 -21.67 -8.10
N TRP A 221 13.97 -20.89 -7.07
CA TRP A 221 13.16 -19.74 -6.67
C TRP A 221 13.21 -18.65 -7.74
N LEU A 222 14.39 -18.31 -8.26
CA LEU A 222 14.56 -17.38 -9.37
C LEU A 222 13.76 -17.83 -10.60
N GLU A 223 13.83 -19.11 -10.99
CA GLU A 223 13.03 -19.64 -12.10
C GLU A 223 11.53 -19.40 -11.87
N SER A 224 11.01 -19.69 -10.67
CA SER A 224 9.60 -19.44 -10.35
C SER A 224 9.22 -17.94 -10.32
N LEU A 225 10.15 -17.07 -9.91
CA LEU A 225 9.94 -15.62 -9.91
C LEU A 225 9.96 -15.07 -11.34
N TYR A 226 10.86 -15.58 -12.17
CA TYR A 226 10.94 -15.25 -13.59
C TYR A 226 9.73 -15.75 -14.36
N GLU A 227 9.22 -16.95 -14.10
CA GLU A 227 7.96 -17.39 -14.71
C GLU A 227 6.80 -16.44 -14.34
N GLN A 228 6.78 -15.92 -13.11
CA GLN A 228 5.78 -14.94 -12.68
C GLN A 228 6.00 -13.54 -13.27
N GLU A 229 7.25 -13.13 -13.50
CA GLU A 229 7.63 -11.87 -14.18
C GLU A 229 7.55 -11.95 -15.71
N ASP A 230 7.71 -13.11 -16.36
CA ASP A 230 7.50 -13.28 -17.80
C ASP A 230 6.00 -13.33 -18.12
N MET A 231 5.20 -13.77 -17.15
CA MET A 231 3.77 -13.46 -17.11
C MET A 231 3.50 -11.99 -16.73
N SER A 232 4.53 -11.13 -16.60
CA SER A 232 4.31 -9.72 -16.30
C SER A 232 3.54 -9.06 -17.43
N ASN A 233 2.75 -8.10 -16.97
CA ASN A 233 1.95 -7.26 -17.81
C ASN A 233 2.81 -6.18 -18.52
N GLU A 234 4.14 -6.29 -18.70
CA GLU A 234 4.90 -5.24 -19.42
C GLU A 234 4.40 -5.04 -20.87
N PRO A 235 4.18 -6.09 -21.68
CA PRO A 235 3.57 -5.92 -23.00
C PRO A 235 2.21 -5.23 -22.90
N ARG A 236 1.37 -5.64 -21.93
CA ARG A 236 0.09 -5.01 -21.64
C ARG A 236 0.23 -3.56 -21.17
N ALA A 237 1.26 -3.23 -20.39
CA ALA A 237 1.55 -1.88 -19.93
C ALA A 237 1.89 -0.99 -21.13
N ARG A 238 2.75 -1.48 -22.03
CA ARG A 238 3.10 -0.79 -23.27
C ARG A 238 1.89 -0.64 -24.20
N GLU A 239 1.03 -1.66 -24.33
CA GLU A 239 -0.24 -1.57 -25.05
C GLU A 239 -1.14 -0.46 -24.49
N ILE A 240 -1.33 -0.42 -23.17
CA ILE A 240 -2.13 0.64 -22.52
C ILE A 240 -1.50 2.02 -22.76
N LEU A 241 -0.17 2.13 -22.72
CA LEU A 241 0.53 3.39 -23.05
C LEU A 241 0.30 3.83 -24.50
N VAL A 242 0.27 2.89 -25.45
CA VAL A 242 -0.11 3.18 -26.84
C VAL A 242 -1.57 3.64 -26.93
N ASP A 243 -2.48 2.97 -26.22
CA ASP A 243 -3.92 3.27 -26.25
C ASP A 243 -4.25 4.67 -25.71
N ILE A 244 -3.51 5.16 -24.70
CA ILE A 244 -3.62 6.55 -24.23
C ILE A 244 -2.95 7.58 -25.16
N GLY A 245 -2.33 7.11 -26.24
CA GLY A 245 -1.68 7.87 -27.30
C GLY A 245 -0.20 8.18 -27.09
N LEU A 246 0.46 7.58 -26.10
CA LEU A 246 1.87 7.84 -25.81
C LEU A 246 2.76 7.09 -26.82
N PRO A 247 3.62 7.79 -27.61
CA PRO A 247 4.50 7.15 -28.57
C PRO A 247 5.45 6.15 -27.91
N VAL A 248 5.76 5.06 -28.59
CA VAL A 248 6.63 3.97 -28.09
C VAL A 248 8.01 4.50 -27.68
N GLU A 249 8.52 5.49 -28.40
CA GLU A 249 9.81 6.14 -28.13
C GLU A 249 9.83 6.96 -26.82
N GLN A 250 8.68 7.13 -26.17
CA GLN A 250 8.56 7.79 -24.87
C GLN A 250 8.35 6.81 -23.71
N HIS A 251 8.13 5.51 -23.97
CA HIS A 251 7.85 4.53 -22.92
C HIS A 251 9.05 4.34 -21.98
N ASP A 252 10.25 4.34 -22.54
CA ASP A 252 11.50 4.13 -21.80
C ASP A 252 12.16 5.46 -21.38
N ARG A 253 11.55 6.61 -21.73
CA ARG A 253 12.07 7.93 -21.31
C ARG A 253 11.81 8.18 -19.83
N PRO A 254 12.64 9.01 -19.18
CA PRO A 254 12.39 9.41 -17.79
C PRO A 254 11.02 10.07 -17.64
N PHE A 255 10.21 9.58 -16.69
CA PHE A 255 8.85 10.05 -16.46
C PHE A 255 8.80 11.55 -16.14
N HIS A 256 9.83 12.08 -15.49
CA HIS A 256 9.91 13.48 -15.09
C HIS A 256 9.90 14.45 -16.29
N GLU A 257 10.37 14.01 -17.47
CA GLU A 257 10.41 14.79 -18.71
C GLU A 257 9.04 14.98 -19.37
N LEU A 258 8.05 14.17 -18.97
CA LEU A 258 6.70 14.28 -19.53
C LEU A 258 6.02 15.60 -19.14
N SER A 259 5.22 16.13 -20.06
CA SER A 259 4.34 17.26 -19.74
C SER A 259 3.32 16.86 -18.66
N GLY A 260 2.80 17.82 -17.90
CA GLY A 260 1.81 17.52 -16.85
C GLY A 260 0.56 16.80 -17.37
N GLY A 261 0.17 17.03 -18.63
CA GLY A 261 -0.92 16.30 -19.27
C GLY A 261 -0.58 14.84 -19.58
N TRP A 262 0.66 14.54 -19.99
CA TRP A 262 1.14 13.17 -20.18
C TRP A 262 1.32 12.43 -18.86
N LYS A 263 1.85 13.10 -17.83
CA LYS A 263 1.95 12.56 -16.47
C LYS A 263 0.57 12.11 -15.96
N MET A 264 -0.47 12.93 -16.18
CA MET A 264 -1.84 12.54 -15.89
C MET A 264 -2.25 11.31 -16.69
N ARG A 265 -2.01 11.26 -18.01
CA ARG A 265 -2.42 10.11 -18.84
C ARG A 265 -1.82 8.79 -18.38
N VAL A 266 -0.53 8.79 -18.04
CA VAL A 266 0.19 7.61 -17.51
C VAL A 266 -0.38 7.17 -16.16
N PHE A 267 -0.75 8.12 -15.29
CA PHE A 267 -1.38 7.80 -14.02
C PHE A 267 -2.69 7.01 -14.19
N LEU A 268 -3.44 7.29 -15.26
CA LEU A 268 -4.69 6.57 -15.54
C LEU A 268 -4.45 5.24 -16.18
N ALA A 269 -3.44 5.16 -17.04
CA ALA A 269 -2.95 3.89 -17.52
C ALA A 269 -2.67 2.98 -16.32
N GLN A 270 -2.18 3.51 -15.19
CA GLN A 270 -1.98 2.73 -13.96
C GLN A 270 -3.27 2.20 -13.36
N ILE A 271 -4.33 2.99 -13.33
CA ILE A 271 -5.65 2.54 -12.87
C ILE A 271 -6.22 1.48 -13.83
N GLU A 272 -6.04 1.66 -15.13
CA GLU A 272 -6.50 0.71 -16.15
C GLU A 272 -5.71 -0.60 -16.14
N PHE A 273 -4.43 -0.51 -15.84
CA PHE A 273 -3.53 -1.63 -15.70
C PHE A 273 -3.88 -2.47 -14.45
N LEU A 274 -4.07 -1.80 -13.31
CA LEU A 274 -4.37 -2.45 -12.04
C LEU A 274 -5.82 -2.93 -11.89
N GLN A 275 -6.76 -2.39 -12.67
CA GLN A 275 -8.19 -2.70 -12.62
C GLN A 275 -8.75 -2.82 -11.19
N PRO A 276 -8.59 -1.82 -10.31
CA PRO A 276 -9.07 -1.91 -8.94
C PRO A 276 -10.61 -1.95 -8.89
N ASN A 277 -11.15 -2.74 -7.95
CA ASN A 277 -12.60 -2.80 -7.70
C ASN A 277 -13.09 -1.54 -6.98
N LEU A 278 -12.23 -0.96 -6.12
CA LEU A 278 -12.49 0.29 -5.39
C LEU A 278 -11.36 1.29 -5.61
N LEU A 279 -11.68 2.41 -6.24
CA LEU A 279 -10.77 3.53 -6.46
C LEU A 279 -11.04 4.64 -5.44
N LEU A 280 -10.04 4.99 -4.63
CA LEU A 280 -10.11 6.06 -3.64
C LEU A 280 -9.25 7.24 -4.09
N LEU A 281 -9.89 8.36 -4.36
CA LEU A 281 -9.26 9.57 -4.87
C LEU A 281 -9.29 10.67 -3.80
N ASP A 282 -8.13 11.02 -3.26
CA ASP A 282 -8.02 12.09 -2.27
C ASP A 282 -7.77 13.43 -2.96
N GLU A 283 -8.76 14.33 -2.90
CA GLU A 283 -8.71 15.67 -3.48
C GLU A 283 -8.15 15.71 -4.93
N PRO A 284 -8.68 14.88 -5.86
CA PRO A 284 -8.07 14.65 -7.17
C PRO A 284 -8.05 15.89 -8.07
N THR A 285 -8.86 16.90 -7.77
CA THR A 285 -8.94 18.14 -8.55
C THR A 285 -8.05 19.25 -8.02
N ASN A 286 -7.41 19.08 -6.86
CA ASN A 286 -6.54 20.12 -6.33
C ASN A 286 -5.34 20.31 -7.24
N HIS A 287 -4.98 21.57 -7.49
CA HIS A 287 -3.87 21.96 -8.38
C HIS A 287 -4.07 21.58 -9.87
N LEU A 288 -5.29 21.19 -10.29
CA LEU A 288 -5.63 20.97 -11.69
C LEU A 288 -6.23 22.22 -12.34
N ASP A 289 -5.95 22.40 -13.63
CA ASP A 289 -6.65 23.36 -14.48
C ASP A 289 -8.02 22.81 -14.94
N LEU A 290 -8.90 23.68 -15.42
CA LEU A 290 -10.26 23.30 -15.82
C LEU A 290 -10.31 22.15 -16.85
N PRO A 291 -9.45 22.11 -17.89
CA PRO A 291 -9.42 20.98 -18.81
C PRO A 291 -9.09 19.64 -18.12
N ARG A 292 -8.14 19.61 -17.18
CA ARG A 292 -7.80 18.40 -16.43
C ARG A 292 -8.92 17.99 -15.47
N ILE A 293 -9.63 18.94 -14.86
CA ILE A 293 -10.81 18.66 -14.02
C ILE A 293 -11.92 17.98 -14.83
N GLN A 294 -12.28 18.53 -16.00
CA GLN A 294 -13.29 17.93 -16.89
C GLN A 294 -12.88 16.52 -17.33
N TRP A 295 -11.58 16.35 -17.59
CA TRP A 295 -11.03 15.07 -17.96
C TRP A 295 -11.16 14.03 -16.82
N VAL A 296 -10.80 14.37 -15.57
CA VAL A 296 -10.97 13.49 -14.39
C VAL A 296 -12.43 13.14 -14.19
N GLN A 297 -13.35 14.09 -14.39
CA GLN A 297 -14.78 13.85 -14.30
C GLN A 297 -15.26 12.80 -15.31
N ASN A 298 -14.89 12.94 -16.59
CA ASN A 298 -15.26 11.98 -17.63
C ASN A 298 -14.66 10.58 -17.36
N PHE A 299 -13.43 10.54 -16.85
CA PHE A 299 -12.80 9.29 -16.47
C PHE A 299 -13.54 8.57 -15.36
N ILE A 300 -13.93 9.27 -14.29
CA ILE A 300 -14.69 8.65 -13.20
C ILE A 300 -16.05 8.14 -13.74
N GLN A 301 -16.74 8.92 -14.56
CA GLN A 301 -18.07 8.58 -15.08
C GLN A 301 -18.11 7.37 -16.03
N THR A 302 -16.98 7.03 -16.66
CA THR A 302 -16.91 5.93 -17.65
C THR A 302 -16.48 4.61 -17.04
N ARG A 303 -16.12 4.57 -15.75
CA ARG A 303 -15.67 3.36 -15.07
C ARG A 303 -16.82 2.56 -14.47
N SER A 304 -16.69 1.24 -14.55
CA SER A 304 -17.54 0.28 -13.84
C SER A 304 -17.10 0.03 -12.39
N ALA A 305 -15.91 0.47 -12.00
CA ALA A 305 -15.37 0.29 -10.66
C ALA A 305 -15.99 1.30 -9.67
N THR A 306 -16.22 0.85 -8.43
CA THR A 306 -16.67 1.74 -7.35
C THR A 306 -15.62 2.82 -7.11
N THR A 307 -16.04 4.07 -6.99
CA THR A 307 -15.12 5.20 -6.76
C THR A 307 -15.55 6.00 -5.54
N VAL A 308 -14.60 6.40 -4.70
CA VAL A 308 -14.82 7.38 -3.62
C VAL A 308 -13.86 8.54 -3.81
N ASN A 309 -14.38 9.72 -4.08
CA ASN A 309 -13.64 10.96 -4.20
C ASN A 309 -13.77 11.76 -2.90
N SER A 310 -12.71 12.38 -2.40
CA SER A 310 -12.83 13.42 -1.36
C SER A 310 -12.88 14.81 -1.99
N SER A 311 -13.68 15.69 -1.40
CA SER A 311 -13.73 17.09 -1.76
C SER A 311 -13.93 17.96 -0.51
N THR A 312 -13.16 19.04 -0.42
CA THR A 312 -13.25 20.00 0.66
C THR A 312 -14.21 21.13 0.32
N LEU A 313 -15.18 21.39 1.21
CA LEU A 313 -15.99 22.60 1.14
C LEU A 313 -15.16 23.81 1.57
N LEU A 314 -14.88 24.70 0.62
CA LEU A 314 -14.36 26.04 0.91
C LEU A 314 -15.49 26.87 1.56
N ARG A 315 -15.16 27.68 2.57
CA ARG A 315 -16.12 28.63 3.14
C ARG A 315 -16.52 29.63 2.06
N THR A 316 -17.81 29.70 1.73
CA THR A 316 -18.45 30.91 1.19
C THR A 316 -18.57 31.96 2.28
#